data_AF-D8EYA8-F1
#
_entry.id   AF-D8EYA8-F1
#
_cell.length_a   1.000
_cell.length_b   1.000
_cell.length_c   1.000
_cell.angle_alpha   90.00
_cell.angle_beta   90.00
_cell.angle_gamma   90.00
#
_symmetry.space_group_name_H-M   'P 1'
#
loop_
_entity.id
_entity.type
_entity.pdbx_description
1 polymer ?
#
loop_
_entity_poly.entity_id
_entity_poly.type
_entity_poly.pdbx_seq_one_letter_code
_entity_poly.pdbx_strand_id
1 'polypeptide(L)'
;MDSVRTTAVLTGREYDFSAKYLAVSHLRGLAERQPQEIGPETIDGLESLFYNRSVKEQTQAYFLFKEAAGALSSVLARLPHDDRGRKAHDAFMNLLCGTTGQGNRAAAEALSALPLTIKGTAPEQETERETTPVIGWQELLKTARISSDGKLRLMGRSLVIQSAKRSELLVVKLGRESDHPESLQRETTWLRHLEQNTDAFPVRFHIPKPLPVKGRFLFRLQDMPTSDLRVRKRHPKGYGIAFLAHSDYFRYPNQRGTEKQLGSREFLETLCRNAFLFGMLTGLGIIHGAPVPLFHNRVQGPRRNDHGAYLWERGGRLDQWLWSCRYPNFGCSGIRDFEHFEVYNGPAKKAYSSMGAQLLSLFLVAGSYFRMKESARVGFEADGRPVDVRALFDKSLLSEVIQGVFRHYYRGFVGKSFTGILPFDVSHLAERMINEMGVDRHMDETLRVADQQEMTESAFVDFLLERGVSMSKAKGMRKGEGDITLQTGPHLGGFNQPISIPELIEAVGTMAALSIYGKYRRENLEMKGSAYVNSI
;
A
#
# COMPACT_ATOMS: atom_id res chain seq x y z
N MET A 1 37.52 -25.54 6.80
CA MET A 1 38.65 -24.70 7.24
C MET A 1 38.51 -23.26 6.75
N ASP A 2 37.96 -23.02 5.56
CA ASP A 2 37.77 -21.66 5.04
C ASP A 2 36.73 -20.82 5.81
N SER A 3 35.56 -21.37 6.17
CA SER A 3 34.53 -20.59 6.88
C SER A 3 34.98 -20.04 8.24
N VAL A 4 35.80 -20.78 8.99
CA VAL A 4 36.34 -20.37 10.30
C VAL A 4 37.30 -19.18 10.15
N ARG A 5 38.22 -19.22 9.17
CA ARG A 5 39.14 -18.10 8.91
C ARG A 5 38.39 -16.86 8.42
N THR A 6 37.39 -17.03 7.56
CA THR A 6 36.55 -15.92 7.09
C THR A 6 35.68 -15.34 8.21
N THR A 7 35.25 -16.16 9.18
CA THR A 7 34.49 -15.70 10.34
C THR A 7 35.31 -14.76 11.23
N ALA A 8 36.60 -15.03 11.41
CA ALA A 8 37.50 -14.16 12.17
C ALA A 8 37.59 -12.74 11.57
N VAL A 9 37.49 -12.60 10.24
CA VAL A 9 37.47 -11.29 9.55
C VAL A 9 36.23 -10.48 9.90
N LEU A 10 35.08 -11.13 10.12
CA LEU A 10 33.83 -10.45 10.45
C LEU A 10 33.90 -9.77 11.82
N THR A 11 34.46 -10.47 12.80
CA THR A 11 34.52 -10.05 14.20
C THR A 11 35.77 -9.23 14.55
N GLY A 12 36.84 -9.35 13.74
CA GLY A 12 38.08 -8.61 13.94
C GLY A 12 37.88 -7.10 13.82
N ARG A 13 38.53 -6.35 14.73
CA ARG A 13 38.52 -4.88 14.73
C ARG A 13 39.56 -4.29 13.78
N GLU A 14 40.57 -5.07 13.45
CA GLU A 14 41.68 -4.78 12.56
C GLU A 14 41.28 -4.79 11.07
N TYR A 15 40.16 -5.41 10.72
CA TYR A 15 39.68 -5.50 9.34
C TYR A 15 38.73 -4.36 9.00
N ASP A 16 39.00 -3.71 7.86
CA ASP A 16 38.21 -2.62 7.32
C ASP A 16 36.89 -3.09 6.68
N PHE A 17 36.09 -2.13 6.21
CA PHE A 17 34.81 -2.39 5.57
C PHE A 17 34.94 -3.28 4.32
N SER A 18 35.96 -3.04 3.50
CA SER A 18 36.18 -3.77 2.25
C SER A 18 36.53 -5.23 2.50
N ALA A 19 37.41 -5.51 3.47
CA ALA A 19 37.74 -6.86 3.89
C ALA A 19 36.51 -7.61 4.42
N LYS A 20 35.69 -6.95 5.23
CA LYS A 20 34.42 -7.51 5.73
C LYS A 20 33.44 -7.79 4.59
N TYR A 21 33.34 -6.89 3.60
CA TYR A 21 32.47 -7.08 2.44
C TYR A 21 32.87 -8.29 1.59
N LEU A 22 34.16 -8.46 1.31
CA LEU A 22 34.66 -9.62 0.57
C LEU A 22 34.44 -10.92 1.34
N ALA A 23 34.67 -10.91 2.66
CA ALA A 23 34.42 -12.05 3.54
C ALA A 23 32.94 -12.47 3.52
N VAL A 24 32.02 -11.52 3.68
CA VAL A 24 30.57 -11.79 3.64
C VAL A 24 30.15 -12.29 2.25
N SER A 25 30.66 -11.69 1.17
CA SER A 25 30.36 -12.13 -0.20
C SER A 25 30.78 -13.59 -0.44
N HIS A 26 31.96 -13.98 0.06
CA HIS A 26 32.41 -15.36 0.03
C HIS A 26 31.50 -16.29 0.84
N LEU A 27 31.17 -15.91 2.08
CA LEU A 27 30.29 -16.69 2.96
C LEU A 27 28.88 -16.85 2.39
N ARG A 28 28.35 -15.85 1.69
CA ARG A 28 27.07 -15.97 0.97
C ARG A 28 27.17 -17.04 -0.12
N GLY A 29 28.21 -17.00 -0.95
CA GLY A 29 28.42 -18.03 -1.97
C GLY A 29 28.60 -19.44 -1.38
N LEU A 30 29.20 -19.54 -0.19
CA LEU A 30 29.30 -20.79 0.55
C LEU A 30 27.94 -21.25 1.09
N ALA A 31 27.17 -20.36 1.72
CA ALA A 31 25.81 -20.64 2.19
C ALA A 31 24.87 -21.09 1.05
N GLU A 32 25.12 -20.60 -0.17
CA GLU A 32 24.35 -20.98 -1.35
C GLU A 32 24.68 -22.37 -1.91
N ARG A 33 25.94 -22.82 -1.79
CA ARG A 33 26.40 -24.09 -2.37
C ARG A 33 26.51 -25.23 -1.35
N GLN A 34 26.97 -24.90 -0.16
CA GLN A 34 27.33 -25.82 0.92
C GLN A 34 26.86 -25.23 2.27
N PRO A 35 25.55 -25.05 2.49
CA PRO A 35 25.01 -24.42 3.70
C PRO A 35 25.44 -25.14 4.99
N GLN A 36 25.77 -26.42 4.93
CA GLN A 36 26.30 -27.19 6.05
C GLN A 36 27.68 -26.73 6.55
N GLU A 37 28.43 -25.98 5.75
CA GLU A 37 29.74 -25.44 6.18
C GLU A 37 29.63 -24.12 6.95
N ILE A 38 28.41 -23.56 7.01
CA ILE A 38 28.10 -22.38 7.80
C ILE A 38 27.78 -22.81 9.23
N GLY A 39 28.78 -22.67 10.10
CA GLY A 39 28.68 -23.00 11.52
C GLY A 39 27.95 -21.94 12.34
N PRO A 40 27.58 -22.27 13.59
CA PRO A 40 26.96 -21.32 14.53
C PRO A 40 27.76 -20.02 14.70
N GLU A 41 29.09 -20.10 14.78
CA GLU A 41 29.95 -18.92 14.97
C GLU A 41 29.91 -17.99 13.75
N THR A 42 29.78 -18.55 12.54
CA THR A 42 29.61 -17.77 11.32
C THR A 42 28.28 -17.04 11.32
N ILE A 43 27.21 -17.69 11.78
CA ILE A 43 25.87 -17.06 11.91
C ILE A 43 25.92 -15.89 12.89
N ASP A 44 26.54 -16.09 14.07
CA ASP A 44 26.73 -15.03 15.07
C ASP A 44 27.60 -13.89 14.52
N GLY A 45 28.65 -14.23 13.78
CA GLY A 45 29.50 -13.25 13.09
C GLY A 45 28.72 -12.39 12.11
N LEU A 46 27.90 -13.01 11.25
CA LEU A 46 27.04 -12.32 10.28
C LEU A 46 26.01 -11.40 10.96
N GLU A 47 25.38 -11.86 12.04
CA GLU A 47 24.46 -11.06 12.86
C GLU A 47 25.18 -9.86 13.49
N SER A 48 26.36 -10.09 14.08
CA SER A 48 27.12 -9.06 14.82
C SER A 48 27.49 -7.84 13.97
N LEU A 49 27.63 -8.01 12.64
CA LEU A 49 27.93 -6.93 11.70
C LEU A 49 26.89 -5.81 11.77
N PHE A 50 25.61 -6.14 11.99
CA PHE A 50 24.51 -5.17 12.02
C PHE A 50 24.55 -4.27 13.26
N TYR A 51 25.23 -4.70 14.31
CA TYR A 51 25.43 -3.94 15.54
C TYR A 51 26.78 -3.22 15.56
N ASN A 52 27.65 -3.49 14.58
CA ASN A 52 28.97 -2.87 14.52
C ASN A 52 28.89 -1.40 14.09
N ARG A 53 29.25 -0.50 15.00
CA ARG A 53 29.21 0.95 14.77
C ARG A 53 30.05 1.40 13.58
N SER A 54 31.28 0.89 13.43
CA SER A 54 32.17 1.32 12.34
C SER A 54 31.66 0.92 10.96
N VAL A 55 30.84 -0.13 10.90
CA VAL A 55 30.11 -0.55 9.69
C VAL A 55 28.89 0.34 9.47
N LYS A 56 28.06 0.57 10.49
CA LYS A 56 26.82 1.36 10.37
C LYS A 56 27.04 2.79 9.90
N GLU A 57 28.18 3.38 10.26
CA GLU A 57 28.55 4.76 9.88
C GLU A 57 29.01 4.86 8.40
N GLN A 58 29.20 3.74 7.69
CA GLN A 58 29.57 3.76 6.27
C GLN A 58 28.36 4.05 5.38
N THR A 59 28.53 4.92 4.39
CA THR A 59 27.51 5.23 3.38
C THR A 59 27.01 3.97 2.64
N GLN A 60 27.88 2.96 2.50
CA GLN A 60 27.61 1.71 1.79
C GLN A 60 27.14 0.56 2.71
N ALA A 61 26.89 0.82 4.00
CA ALA A 61 26.56 -0.23 4.98
C ALA A 61 25.41 -1.14 4.54
N TYR A 62 24.39 -0.57 3.88
CA TYR A 62 23.28 -1.32 3.29
C TYR A 62 23.71 -2.50 2.42
N PHE A 63 24.73 -2.34 1.57
CA PHE A 63 25.17 -3.42 0.69
C PHE A 63 25.81 -4.56 1.46
N LEU A 64 26.63 -4.26 2.48
CA LEU A 64 27.19 -5.28 3.35
C LEU A 64 26.10 -6.04 4.11
N PHE A 65 25.15 -5.31 4.71
CA PHE A 65 24.03 -5.91 5.43
C PHE A 65 23.17 -6.79 4.51
N LYS A 66 22.95 -6.37 3.27
CA LYS A 66 22.21 -7.15 2.28
C LYS A 66 22.90 -8.48 1.96
N GLU A 67 24.23 -8.46 1.80
CA GLU A 67 25.00 -9.69 1.58
C GLU A 67 24.96 -10.61 2.81
N ALA A 68 25.11 -10.05 4.01
CA ALA A 68 25.08 -10.82 5.26
C ALA A 68 23.69 -11.46 5.52
N ALA A 69 22.62 -10.68 5.36
CA ALA A 69 21.26 -11.19 5.44
C ALA A 69 20.96 -12.21 4.32
N GLY A 70 21.55 -12.06 3.13
CA GLY A 70 21.46 -13.03 2.05
C GLY A 70 22.09 -14.39 2.41
N ALA A 71 23.23 -14.38 3.10
CA ALA A 71 23.86 -15.59 3.62
C ALA A 71 22.96 -16.28 4.68
N LEU A 72 22.44 -15.52 5.65
CA LEU A 72 21.49 -16.03 6.66
C LEU A 72 20.23 -16.62 6.02
N SER A 73 19.65 -15.93 5.04
CA SER A 73 18.47 -16.38 4.29
C SER A 73 18.74 -17.70 3.55
N SER A 74 19.94 -17.84 2.97
CA SER A 74 20.37 -19.07 2.29
C SER A 74 20.48 -20.26 3.23
N VAL A 75 21.04 -20.07 4.43
CA VAL A 75 21.10 -21.12 5.47
C VAL A 75 19.67 -21.50 5.89
N LEU A 76 18.84 -20.51 6.22
CA LEU A 76 17.46 -20.71 6.65
C LEU A 76 16.63 -21.47 5.59
N ALA A 77 16.77 -21.12 4.32
CA ALA A 77 16.03 -21.71 3.23
C ALA A 77 16.44 -23.17 2.91
N ARG A 78 17.73 -23.49 3.03
CA ARG A 78 18.29 -24.80 2.64
C ARG A 78 18.39 -25.79 3.79
N LEU A 79 18.48 -25.31 5.03
CA LEU A 79 18.53 -26.14 6.23
C LEU A 79 17.34 -25.88 7.18
N PRO A 80 16.09 -25.92 6.70
CA PRO A 80 14.91 -25.50 7.44
C PRO A 80 14.66 -26.23 8.79
N HIS A 81 15.16 -27.45 8.93
CA HIS A 81 14.93 -28.30 10.12
C HIS A 81 16.20 -28.50 10.98
N ASP A 82 17.33 -27.95 10.55
CA ASP A 82 18.63 -28.05 11.23
C ASP A 82 18.77 -26.97 12.32
N ASP A 83 19.62 -27.21 13.32
CA ASP A 83 19.96 -26.23 14.35
C ASP A 83 20.53 -24.93 13.76
N ARG A 84 21.30 -25.02 12.65
CA ARG A 84 21.80 -23.86 11.91
C ARG A 84 20.66 -23.04 11.30
N GLY A 85 19.63 -23.71 10.78
CA GLY A 85 18.42 -23.04 10.28
C GLY A 85 17.65 -22.34 11.39
N ARG A 86 17.50 -22.99 12.57
CA ARG A 86 16.92 -22.36 13.77
C ARG A 86 17.72 -21.14 14.23
N LYS A 87 19.05 -21.25 14.30
CA LYS A 87 19.91 -20.13 14.68
C LYS A 87 19.85 -18.98 13.67
N ALA A 88 19.78 -19.26 12.37
CA ALA A 88 19.57 -18.23 11.35
C ALA A 88 18.19 -17.57 11.48
N HIS A 89 17.14 -18.32 11.86
CA HIS A 89 15.84 -17.75 12.20
C HIS A 89 15.93 -16.80 13.40
N ASP A 90 16.56 -17.22 14.49
CA ASP A 90 16.72 -16.41 15.71
C ASP A 90 17.50 -15.13 15.39
N ALA A 91 18.58 -15.23 14.61
CA ALA A 91 19.34 -14.08 14.12
C ALA A 91 18.43 -13.10 13.34
N PHE A 92 17.56 -13.57 12.44
CA PHE A 92 16.61 -12.67 11.76
C PHE A 92 15.65 -11.99 12.72
N MET A 93 15.12 -12.70 13.72
CA MET A 93 14.21 -12.11 14.70
C MET A 93 14.92 -11.05 15.54
N ASN A 94 16.16 -11.32 15.96
CA ASN A 94 17.01 -10.36 16.66
C ASN A 94 17.30 -9.14 15.78
N LEU A 95 17.69 -9.34 14.52
CA LEU A 95 17.99 -8.25 13.59
C LEU A 95 16.76 -7.35 13.35
N LEU A 96 15.58 -7.95 13.15
CA LEU A 96 14.35 -7.18 12.98
C LEU A 96 14.01 -6.37 14.24
N CYS A 97 14.27 -6.91 15.43
CA CYS A 97 13.96 -6.28 16.72
C CYS A 97 15.02 -5.25 17.18
N GLY A 98 16.29 -5.50 16.88
CA GLY A 98 17.44 -4.78 17.44
C GLY A 98 18.10 -3.79 16.49
N THR A 99 17.68 -3.73 15.23
CA THR A 99 18.26 -2.85 14.22
C THR A 99 17.23 -1.89 13.63
N THR A 100 17.70 -0.77 13.08
CA THR A 100 16.90 0.26 12.42
C THR A 100 17.56 0.66 11.09
N GLY A 101 16.86 1.43 10.28
CA GLY A 101 17.33 1.96 9.00
C GLY A 101 17.80 0.87 8.04
N GLN A 102 19.03 1.02 7.54
CA GLN A 102 19.58 0.12 6.51
C GLN A 102 19.70 -1.34 6.98
N GLY A 103 19.96 -1.59 8.27
CA GLY A 103 20.07 -2.93 8.83
C GLY A 103 18.72 -3.66 8.85
N ASN A 104 17.69 -3.01 9.42
CA ASN A 104 16.34 -3.55 9.46
C ASN A 104 15.82 -3.82 8.04
N ARG A 105 16.02 -2.86 7.13
CA ARG A 105 15.65 -2.99 5.73
C ARG A 105 16.29 -4.21 5.07
N ALA A 106 17.61 -4.38 5.22
CA ALA A 106 18.32 -5.51 4.62
C ALA A 106 17.82 -6.86 5.17
N ALA A 107 17.56 -6.95 6.48
CA ALA A 107 17.01 -8.14 7.11
C ALA A 107 15.59 -8.45 6.59
N ALA A 108 14.70 -7.46 6.55
CA ALA A 108 13.33 -7.62 6.05
C ALA A 108 13.29 -8.01 4.56
N GLU A 109 14.09 -7.35 3.71
CA GLU A 109 14.18 -7.69 2.29
C GLU A 109 14.69 -9.12 2.08
N ALA A 110 15.74 -9.55 2.80
CA ALA A 110 16.29 -10.89 2.68
C ALA A 110 15.32 -11.99 3.17
N LEU A 111 14.57 -11.72 4.25
CA LEU A 111 13.57 -12.63 4.77
C LEU A 111 12.37 -12.76 3.82
N SER A 112 11.98 -11.67 3.16
CA SER A 112 10.93 -11.67 2.12
C SER A 112 11.35 -12.43 0.84
N ALA A 113 12.65 -12.67 0.66
CA ALA A 113 13.21 -13.33 -0.51
C ALA A 113 13.35 -14.85 -0.37
N LEU A 114 12.89 -15.43 0.74
CA LEU A 114 12.78 -16.88 0.90
C LEU A 114 11.96 -17.51 -0.25
N PRO A 115 12.23 -18.79 -0.61
CA PRO A 115 11.66 -19.42 -1.80
C PRO A 115 10.19 -19.81 -1.61
N LEU A 116 9.32 -18.80 -1.53
CA LEU A 116 7.87 -18.90 -1.51
C LEU A 116 7.32 -18.45 -2.87
N THR A 117 6.46 -19.26 -3.47
CA THR A 117 5.79 -18.93 -4.74
C THR A 117 4.30 -18.72 -4.48
N ILE A 118 3.78 -17.58 -4.93
CA ILE A 118 2.36 -17.28 -4.93
C ILE A 118 1.81 -17.62 -6.31
N LYS A 119 0.68 -18.33 -6.34
CA LYS A 119 -0.03 -18.71 -7.56
C LYS A 119 -1.40 -18.05 -7.56
N GLY A 120 -1.61 -17.16 -8.52
CA GLY A 120 -2.86 -16.45 -8.74
C GLY A 120 -3.68 -17.11 -9.84
N THR A 121 -5.00 -17.11 -9.65
CA THR A 121 -5.94 -17.51 -10.70
C THR A 121 -6.39 -16.27 -11.45
N ALA A 122 -6.28 -16.29 -12.77
CA ALA A 122 -6.76 -15.19 -13.59
C ALA A 122 -8.28 -15.27 -13.74
N PRO A 123 -8.98 -14.12 -13.74
CA PRO A 123 -10.39 -14.11 -14.03
C PRO A 123 -10.63 -14.46 -15.50
N GLU A 124 -11.74 -15.13 -15.79
CA GLU A 124 -12.15 -15.42 -17.16
C GLU A 124 -12.43 -14.12 -17.92
N GLN A 125 -11.80 -13.94 -19.08
CA GLN A 125 -12.05 -12.79 -19.93
C GLN A 125 -13.37 -12.96 -20.67
N GLU A 126 -14.12 -11.86 -20.83
CA GLU A 126 -15.28 -11.89 -21.71
C GLU A 126 -14.84 -12.04 -23.15
N THR A 127 -15.54 -12.90 -23.89
CA THR A 127 -15.32 -13.06 -25.32
C THR A 127 -15.65 -11.74 -26.03
N GLU A 128 -14.74 -11.26 -26.87
CA GLU A 128 -15.01 -10.10 -27.71
C GLU A 128 -16.23 -10.38 -28.60
N ARG A 129 -17.23 -9.52 -28.49
CA ARG A 129 -18.37 -9.48 -29.42
C ARG A 129 -18.33 -8.12 -30.12
N GLU A 130 -18.78 -8.02 -31.37
CA GLU A 130 -18.51 -6.86 -32.25
C GLU A 130 -19.07 -5.50 -31.77
N THR A 131 -20.23 -5.45 -31.09
CA THR A 131 -20.92 -4.16 -30.81
C THR A 131 -21.20 -3.87 -29.33
N THR A 132 -20.67 -2.75 -28.80
CA THR A 132 -21.00 -2.27 -27.45
C THR A 132 -22.44 -1.73 -27.40
N PRO A 133 -23.32 -2.29 -26.54
CA PRO A 133 -24.72 -1.90 -26.48
C PRO A 133 -24.87 -0.44 -26.06
N VAL A 134 -25.89 0.21 -26.62
CA VAL A 134 -26.36 1.53 -26.22
C VAL A 134 -27.62 1.35 -25.38
N ILE A 135 -27.71 2.09 -24.29
CA ILE A 135 -28.86 2.08 -23.39
C ILE A 135 -29.18 3.49 -22.91
N GLY A 136 -30.47 3.78 -22.75
CA GLY A 136 -30.92 5.01 -22.14
C GLY A 136 -31.02 4.92 -20.61
N TRP A 137 -30.98 6.05 -19.89
CA TRP A 137 -31.02 6.06 -18.43
C TRP A 137 -32.27 5.37 -17.86
N GLN A 138 -33.44 5.67 -18.41
CA GLN A 138 -34.70 5.06 -17.97
C GLN A 138 -34.76 3.56 -18.27
N GLU A 139 -34.19 3.12 -19.40
CA GLU A 139 -34.08 1.69 -19.75
C GLU A 139 -33.12 0.97 -18.79
N LEU A 140 -32.03 1.63 -18.37
CA LEU A 140 -31.09 1.10 -17.38
C LEU A 140 -31.74 0.93 -16.01
N LEU A 141 -32.54 1.90 -15.54
CA LEU A 141 -33.27 1.80 -14.28
C LEU A 141 -34.28 0.63 -14.30
N LYS A 142 -35.00 0.45 -15.40
CA LYS A 142 -35.88 -0.70 -15.62
C LYS A 142 -35.10 -2.03 -15.59
N THR A 143 -33.94 -2.07 -16.25
CA THR A 143 -33.04 -3.24 -16.25
C THR A 143 -32.56 -3.58 -14.84
N ALA A 144 -32.21 -2.56 -14.05
CA ALA A 144 -31.79 -2.71 -12.66
C ALA A 144 -32.96 -2.97 -11.68
N ARG A 145 -34.21 -2.89 -12.13
CA ARG A 145 -35.44 -2.97 -11.32
C ARG A 145 -35.48 -1.93 -10.19
N ILE A 146 -35.08 -0.70 -10.50
CA ILE A 146 -35.02 0.41 -9.54
C ILE A 146 -35.99 1.51 -9.95
N SER A 147 -36.74 2.04 -8.96
CA SER A 147 -37.64 3.18 -9.18
C SER A 147 -36.84 4.45 -9.52
N SER A 148 -37.39 5.26 -10.41
CA SER A 148 -36.87 6.59 -10.77
C SER A 148 -36.93 7.62 -9.64
N ASP A 149 -37.63 7.33 -8.54
CA ASP A 149 -37.88 8.29 -7.45
C ASP A 149 -36.68 8.46 -6.51
N GLY A 150 -35.64 7.63 -6.67
CA GLY A 150 -34.43 7.71 -5.87
C GLY A 150 -33.60 8.97 -6.18
N LYS A 151 -33.10 9.65 -5.14
CA LYS A 151 -32.24 10.83 -5.30
C LYS A 151 -30.90 10.45 -5.95
N LEU A 152 -30.68 10.93 -7.18
CA LEU A 152 -29.41 10.78 -7.88
C LEU A 152 -28.30 11.59 -7.19
N ARG A 153 -27.18 10.93 -6.91
CA ARG A 153 -25.94 11.53 -6.39
C ARG A 153 -24.80 11.28 -7.35
N LEU A 154 -23.94 12.28 -7.54
CA LEU A 154 -22.68 12.12 -8.26
C LEU A 154 -21.54 11.91 -7.27
N MET A 155 -20.88 10.75 -7.31
CA MET A 155 -19.72 10.39 -6.48
C MET A 155 -18.51 10.18 -7.40
N GLY A 156 -17.67 11.22 -7.55
CA GLY A 156 -16.58 11.20 -8.53
C GLY A 156 -17.11 11.09 -9.96
N ARG A 157 -16.73 10.01 -10.67
CA ARG A 157 -17.24 9.67 -12.01
C ARG A 157 -18.43 8.69 -12.01
N SER A 158 -19.02 8.44 -10.84
CA SER A 158 -20.11 7.48 -10.67
C SER A 158 -21.43 8.17 -10.39
N LEU A 159 -22.46 7.79 -11.14
CA LEU A 159 -23.85 8.10 -10.85
C LEU A 159 -24.37 7.07 -9.84
N VAL A 160 -24.98 7.54 -8.75
CA VAL A 160 -25.42 6.68 -7.65
C VAL A 160 -26.88 6.96 -7.33
N ILE A 161 -27.70 5.91 -7.34
CA ILE A 161 -29.11 5.97 -6.90
C ILE A 161 -29.31 4.94 -5.78
N GLN A 162 -29.97 5.38 -4.71
CA GLN A 162 -30.46 4.49 -3.67
C GLN A 162 -31.68 3.71 -4.19
N SER A 163 -31.61 2.38 -4.11
CA SER A 163 -32.76 1.50 -4.41
C SER A 163 -33.88 1.65 -3.37
N ALA A 164 -35.10 1.24 -3.73
CA ALA A 164 -36.22 1.12 -2.78
C ALA A 164 -35.87 0.17 -1.61
N LYS A 165 -35.01 -0.82 -1.86
CA LYS A 165 -34.33 -1.57 -0.80
C LYS A 165 -33.23 -0.69 -0.21
N ARG A 166 -33.41 -0.23 1.03
CA ARG A 166 -32.51 0.73 1.72
C ARG A 166 -31.05 0.29 1.80
N SER A 167 -30.75 -0.99 1.64
CA SER A 167 -29.39 -1.54 1.69
C SER A 167 -28.67 -1.61 0.33
N GLU A 168 -29.30 -1.23 -0.78
CA GLU A 168 -28.74 -1.39 -2.13
C GLU A 168 -28.63 -0.06 -2.89
N LEU A 169 -27.51 0.11 -3.59
CA LEU A 169 -27.20 1.24 -4.46
C LEU A 169 -27.04 0.74 -5.89
N LEU A 170 -27.68 1.39 -6.85
CA LEU A 170 -27.24 1.33 -8.25
C LEU A 170 -26.10 2.31 -8.45
N VAL A 171 -25.00 1.80 -8.97
CA VAL A 171 -23.84 2.59 -9.33
C VAL A 171 -23.60 2.44 -10.82
N VAL A 172 -23.51 3.57 -11.52
CA VAL A 172 -23.12 3.64 -12.93
C VAL A 172 -21.82 4.41 -13.01
N LYS A 173 -20.70 3.68 -13.20
CA LYS A 173 -19.36 4.25 -13.29
C LYS A 173 -19.08 4.60 -14.75
N LEU A 174 -18.82 5.88 -15.01
CA LEU A 174 -18.59 6.39 -16.36
C LEU A 174 -17.09 6.47 -16.67
N GLY A 175 -16.71 6.21 -17.91
CA GLY A 175 -15.36 6.46 -18.38
C GLY A 175 -15.05 7.95 -18.46
N ARG A 176 -13.79 8.32 -18.20
CA ARG A 176 -13.23 9.66 -18.42
C ARG A 176 -12.77 9.82 -19.86
N GLU A 177 -12.51 11.07 -20.24
CA GLU A 177 -12.07 11.45 -21.59
C GLU A 177 -10.85 10.65 -22.07
N SER A 178 -9.89 10.38 -21.18
CA SER A 178 -8.66 9.65 -21.45
C SER A 178 -8.73 8.15 -21.10
N ASP A 179 -9.86 7.65 -20.60
CA ASP A 179 -9.94 6.25 -20.17
C ASP A 179 -10.10 5.32 -21.38
N HIS A 180 -9.33 4.24 -21.41
CA HIS A 180 -9.58 3.12 -22.31
C HIS A 180 -10.76 2.28 -21.79
N PRO A 181 -11.71 1.86 -22.65
CA PRO A 181 -12.87 1.06 -22.23
C PRO A 181 -12.49 -0.25 -21.53
N GLU A 182 -11.33 -0.81 -21.87
CA GLU A 182 -10.75 -2.02 -21.27
C GLU A 182 -10.57 -1.92 -19.74
N SER A 183 -10.29 -0.72 -19.21
CA SER A 183 -10.15 -0.52 -17.76
C SER A 183 -11.48 -0.72 -17.04
N LEU A 184 -12.60 -0.25 -17.62
CA LEU A 184 -13.94 -0.49 -17.08
C LEU A 184 -14.33 -1.96 -17.21
N GLN A 185 -13.98 -2.60 -18.32
CA GLN A 185 -14.24 -4.03 -18.51
C GLN A 185 -13.47 -4.87 -17.47
N ARG A 186 -12.20 -4.53 -17.20
CA ARG A 186 -11.38 -5.18 -16.17
C ARG A 186 -12.04 -5.15 -14.79
N GLU A 187 -12.66 -4.03 -14.41
CA GLU A 187 -13.40 -3.93 -13.16
C GLU A 187 -14.54 -4.96 -13.10
N THR A 188 -15.34 -5.06 -14.17
CA THR A 188 -16.47 -6.01 -14.23
C THR A 188 -16.01 -7.47 -14.22
N THR A 189 -14.89 -7.77 -14.89
CA THR A 189 -14.26 -9.09 -14.89
C THR A 189 -13.86 -9.51 -13.47
N TRP A 190 -13.24 -8.62 -12.70
CA TRP A 190 -12.88 -8.89 -11.31
C TRP A 190 -14.10 -9.01 -10.39
N LEU A 191 -15.11 -8.14 -10.56
CA LEU A 191 -16.35 -8.23 -9.80
C LEU A 191 -17.02 -9.59 -9.98
N ARG A 192 -17.13 -10.09 -11.22
CA ARG A 192 -17.68 -11.43 -11.51
C ARG A 192 -16.86 -12.54 -10.86
N HIS A 193 -15.54 -12.51 -11.05
CA HIS A 193 -14.66 -13.54 -10.52
C HIS A 193 -14.76 -13.65 -9.00
N LEU A 194 -14.77 -12.52 -8.29
CA LEU A 194 -14.87 -12.51 -6.83
C LEU A 194 -16.30 -12.83 -6.35
N GLU A 195 -17.33 -12.39 -7.07
CA GLU A 195 -18.73 -12.67 -6.72
C GLU A 195 -19.06 -14.16 -6.81
N GLN A 196 -18.52 -14.87 -7.81
CA GLN A 196 -18.63 -16.33 -7.93
C GLN A 196 -17.95 -17.10 -6.79
N ASN A 197 -17.09 -16.43 -6.02
CA ASN A 197 -16.31 -17.01 -4.94
C ASN A 197 -16.61 -16.33 -3.59
N THR A 198 -17.80 -15.73 -3.40
CA THR A 198 -18.15 -15.03 -2.15
C THR A 198 -18.04 -15.92 -0.91
N ASP A 199 -18.38 -17.19 -1.04
CA ASP A 199 -18.35 -18.15 0.08
C ASP A 199 -16.92 -18.49 0.54
N ALA A 200 -15.90 -18.14 -0.27
CA ALA A 200 -14.51 -18.32 0.10
C ALA A 200 -14.04 -17.30 1.17
N PHE A 201 -14.77 -16.21 1.40
CA PHE A 201 -14.35 -15.16 2.33
C PHE A 201 -14.92 -15.38 3.74
N PRO A 202 -14.09 -15.65 4.76
CA PRO A 202 -14.56 -15.91 6.13
C PRO A 202 -14.92 -14.63 6.91
N VAL A 203 -14.84 -13.47 6.27
CA VAL A 203 -15.16 -12.16 6.85
C VAL A 203 -16.08 -11.39 5.90
N ARG A 204 -16.83 -10.42 6.44
CA ARG A 204 -17.75 -9.61 5.67
C ARG A 204 -17.05 -8.89 4.50
N PHE A 205 -17.44 -9.25 3.28
CA PHE A 205 -16.99 -8.57 2.07
C PHE A 205 -18.17 -8.40 1.10
N HIS A 206 -18.72 -7.18 1.05
CA HIS A 206 -19.83 -6.87 0.16
C HIS A 206 -19.31 -6.53 -1.24
N ILE A 207 -19.02 -7.56 -2.02
CA ILE A 207 -18.60 -7.44 -3.42
C ILE A 207 -19.80 -6.94 -4.24
N PRO A 208 -19.66 -5.85 -5.01
CA PRO A 208 -20.72 -5.38 -5.90
C PRO A 208 -21.11 -6.41 -6.96
N LYS A 209 -22.41 -6.49 -7.27
CA LYS A 209 -22.96 -7.36 -8.31
C LYS A 209 -22.97 -6.63 -9.64
N PRO A 210 -22.16 -7.02 -10.63
CA PRO A 210 -22.14 -6.35 -11.93
C PRO A 210 -23.47 -6.58 -12.65
N LEU A 211 -23.99 -5.54 -13.31
CA LEU A 211 -25.29 -5.55 -13.98
C LEU A 211 -25.10 -5.59 -15.50
N PRO A 212 -25.48 -6.68 -16.20
CA PRO A 212 -25.36 -6.75 -17.64
C PRO A 212 -26.49 -5.97 -18.34
N VAL A 213 -26.13 -5.24 -19.38
CA VAL A 213 -27.00 -4.56 -20.33
C VAL A 213 -26.95 -5.31 -21.66
N LYS A 214 -28.10 -5.86 -22.09
CA LYS A 214 -28.19 -6.65 -23.35
C LYS A 214 -27.10 -7.74 -23.43
N GLY A 215 -26.82 -8.39 -22.29
CA GLY A 215 -25.83 -9.44 -22.16
C GLY A 215 -24.36 -8.99 -22.07
N ARG A 216 -24.07 -7.69 -21.89
CA ARG A 216 -22.71 -7.16 -21.69
C ARG A 216 -22.62 -6.22 -20.50
N PHE A 217 -21.48 -6.16 -19.82
CA PHE A 217 -21.30 -5.22 -18.71
C PHE A 217 -20.83 -3.82 -19.15
N LEU A 218 -20.04 -3.75 -20.22
CA LEU A 218 -19.68 -2.49 -20.85
C LEU A 218 -20.80 -2.03 -21.79
N PHE A 219 -21.26 -0.79 -21.62
CA PHE A 219 -22.27 -0.16 -22.47
C PHE A 219 -21.95 1.31 -22.74
N ARG A 220 -22.72 1.94 -23.63
CA ARG A 220 -22.72 3.38 -23.85
C ARG A 220 -24.04 3.98 -23.35
N LEU A 221 -23.94 4.98 -22.47
CA LEU A 221 -25.09 5.71 -21.95
C LEU A 221 -25.42 6.88 -22.88
N GLN A 222 -26.61 6.86 -23.48
CA GLN A 222 -27.01 7.82 -24.51
C GLN A 222 -27.46 9.17 -23.92
N ASP A 223 -28.33 9.13 -22.91
CA ASP A 223 -28.91 10.29 -22.22
C ASP A 223 -28.38 10.39 -20.79
N MET A 224 -27.91 11.57 -20.41
CA MET A 224 -27.45 11.83 -19.05
C MET A 224 -28.62 12.30 -18.18
N PRO A 225 -28.81 11.72 -16.99
CA PRO A 225 -29.85 12.16 -16.06
C PRO A 225 -29.52 13.47 -15.33
N THR A 226 -28.41 14.14 -15.67
CA THR A 226 -27.96 15.38 -15.03
C THR A 226 -27.19 16.26 -16.00
N SER A 227 -27.36 17.58 -15.87
CA SER A 227 -26.61 18.62 -16.58
C SER A 227 -25.35 19.08 -15.84
N ASP A 228 -24.98 18.42 -14.73
CA ASP A 228 -23.84 18.79 -13.89
C ASP A 228 -22.52 18.87 -14.68
N LEU A 229 -21.87 20.03 -14.58
CA LEU A 229 -20.62 20.36 -15.27
C LEU A 229 -19.45 19.43 -14.90
N ARG A 230 -19.50 18.77 -13.72
CA ARG A 230 -18.48 17.79 -13.29
C ARG A 230 -18.45 16.55 -14.18
N VAL A 231 -19.49 16.33 -14.98
CA VAL A 231 -19.58 15.27 -16.00
C VAL A 231 -18.85 15.64 -17.31
N ARG A 232 -18.33 16.87 -17.46
CA ARG A 232 -17.72 17.35 -18.71
C ARG A 232 -16.43 16.64 -19.14
N LYS A 233 -15.68 16.02 -18.22
CA LYS A 233 -14.45 15.23 -18.53
C LYS A 233 -14.74 13.75 -18.78
N ARG A 234 -15.94 13.41 -19.26
CA ARG A 234 -16.34 12.03 -19.55
C ARG A 234 -15.81 11.57 -20.90
N HIS A 235 -15.80 10.26 -21.10
CA HIS A 235 -15.49 9.66 -22.39
C HIS A 235 -16.50 10.16 -23.46
N PRO A 236 -16.05 10.66 -24.62
CA PRO A 236 -16.94 11.23 -25.65
C PRO A 236 -18.02 10.26 -26.14
N LYS A 237 -17.71 8.96 -26.19
CA LYS A 237 -18.65 7.90 -26.57
C LYS A 237 -19.60 7.45 -25.44
N GLY A 238 -19.48 8.00 -24.24
CA GLY A 238 -20.37 7.70 -23.11
C GLY A 238 -20.22 6.30 -22.51
N TYR A 239 -19.02 5.71 -22.55
CA TYR A 239 -18.80 4.38 -21.98
C TYR A 239 -19.04 4.34 -20.47
N GLY A 240 -19.61 3.24 -20.00
CA GLY A 240 -19.82 2.98 -18.58
C GLY A 240 -20.09 1.52 -18.28
N ILE A 241 -20.04 1.21 -16.99
CA ILE A 241 -20.47 -0.06 -16.40
C ILE A 241 -21.48 0.22 -15.30
N ALA A 242 -22.31 -0.76 -14.98
CA ALA A 242 -23.29 -0.68 -13.90
C ALA A 242 -23.12 -1.85 -12.94
N PHE A 243 -23.35 -1.59 -11.65
CA PHE A 243 -23.36 -2.62 -10.62
C PHE A 243 -24.27 -2.23 -9.45
N LEU A 244 -24.75 -3.25 -8.73
CA LEU A 244 -25.47 -3.10 -7.48
C LEU A 244 -24.50 -3.27 -6.31
N ALA A 245 -24.43 -2.29 -5.42
CA ALA A 245 -23.54 -2.30 -4.26
C ALA A 245 -24.32 -2.13 -2.95
N HIS A 246 -23.73 -2.59 -1.84
CA HIS A 246 -24.28 -2.31 -0.51
C HIS A 246 -24.25 -0.79 -0.21
N SER A 247 -25.17 -0.29 0.63
CA SER A 247 -25.23 1.13 1.02
C SER A 247 -23.93 1.66 1.65
N ASP A 248 -23.14 0.77 2.25
CA ASP A 248 -21.82 1.09 2.82
C ASP A 248 -20.70 1.27 1.78
N TYR A 249 -20.96 1.06 0.48
CA TYR A 249 -19.92 1.10 -0.56
C TYR A 249 -19.18 2.44 -0.62
N PHE A 250 -19.89 3.55 -0.43
CA PHE A 250 -19.30 4.90 -0.38
C PHE A 250 -19.06 5.40 1.06
N ARG A 251 -19.10 4.51 2.06
CA ARG A 251 -18.79 4.85 3.45
C ARG A 251 -17.30 4.58 3.72
N TYR A 252 -16.56 5.65 3.94
CA TYR A 252 -15.11 5.63 4.11
C TYR A 252 -14.76 5.52 5.60
N PRO A 253 -13.67 4.82 5.96
CA PRO A 253 -13.27 4.69 7.36
C PRO A 253 -12.92 6.04 7.99
N ASN A 254 -12.45 6.99 7.20
CA ASN A 254 -12.05 8.34 7.57
C ASN A 254 -13.03 9.42 7.06
N GLN A 255 -14.33 9.13 7.04
CA GLN A 255 -15.40 10.05 6.62
C GLN A 255 -15.25 11.43 7.30
N ARG A 256 -15.58 12.51 6.56
CA ARG A 256 -15.42 13.90 6.99
C ARG A 256 -16.73 14.53 7.50
N GLY A 257 -16.61 15.50 8.41
CA GLY A 257 -17.59 16.58 8.56
C GLY A 257 -18.95 16.18 9.15
N THR A 258 -20.04 16.64 8.52
CA THR A 258 -21.43 16.52 8.99
C THR A 258 -22.04 15.11 8.86
N GLU A 259 -21.38 14.21 8.12
CA GLU A 259 -21.75 12.80 8.07
C GLU A 259 -21.17 12.08 9.28
N LYS A 260 -21.94 11.16 9.88
CA LYS A 260 -21.54 10.47 11.12
C LYS A 260 -20.25 9.68 10.89
N GLN A 261 -19.16 10.16 11.46
CA GLN A 261 -17.88 9.45 11.51
C GLN A 261 -18.04 8.11 12.23
N LEU A 262 -17.25 7.10 11.84
CA LEU A 262 -17.24 5.81 12.51
C LEU A 262 -16.81 5.98 13.97
N GLY A 263 -17.49 5.29 14.88
CA GLY A 263 -16.99 5.15 16.26
C GLY A 263 -15.73 4.27 16.31
N SER A 264 -14.94 4.38 17.38
CA SER A 264 -13.65 3.68 17.52
C SER A 264 -13.70 2.18 17.21
N ARG A 265 -14.73 1.48 17.73
CA ARG A 265 -14.92 0.03 17.49
C ARG A 265 -15.22 -0.31 16.03
N GLU A 266 -16.09 0.48 15.38
CA GLU A 266 -16.47 0.28 13.98
C GLU A 266 -15.30 0.61 13.04
N PHE A 267 -14.53 1.65 13.37
CA PHE A 267 -13.30 2.02 12.68
C PHE A 267 -12.23 0.92 12.78
N LEU A 268 -11.96 0.43 13.98
CA LEU A 268 -11.01 -0.67 14.21
C LEU A 268 -11.43 -1.94 13.45
N GLU A 269 -12.70 -2.35 13.55
CA GLU A 269 -13.24 -3.49 12.80
C GLU A 269 -13.05 -3.31 11.30
N THR A 270 -13.38 -2.13 10.77
CA THR A 270 -13.27 -1.84 9.33
C THR A 270 -11.83 -1.96 8.85
N LEU A 271 -10.86 -1.42 9.58
CA LEU A 271 -9.44 -1.49 9.23
C LEU A 271 -8.91 -2.91 9.33
N CYS A 272 -9.21 -3.63 10.41
CA CYS A 272 -8.79 -5.02 10.61
C CYS A 272 -9.35 -5.96 9.54
N ARG A 273 -10.64 -5.81 9.21
CA ARG A 273 -11.29 -6.64 8.18
C ARG A 273 -10.72 -6.39 6.80
N ASN A 274 -10.49 -5.13 6.42
CA ASN A 274 -9.85 -4.82 5.15
C ASN A 274 -8.39 -5.30 5.11
N ALA A 275 -7.65 -5.21 6.22
CA ALA A 275 -6.31 -5.79 6.33
C ALA A 275 -6.33 -7.30 6.09
N PHE A 276 -7.28 -8.02 6.69
CA PHE A 276 -7.50 -9.44 6.43
C PHE A 276 -7.76 -9.73 4.95
N LEU A 277 -8.67 -8.98 4.31
CA LEU A 277 -9.01 -9.16 2.90
C LEU A 277 -7.80 -8.90 1.98
N PHE A 278 -7.01 -7.86 2.24
CA PHE A 278 -5.79 -7.60 1.47
C PHE A 278 -4.78 -8.74 1.61
N GLY A 279 -4.54 -9.21 2.83
CA GLY A 279 -3.66 -10.35 3.09
C GLY A 279 -4.15 -11.61 2.39
N MET A 280 -5.44 -11.94 2.52
CA MET A 280 -6.06 -13.12 1.91
C MET A 280 -5.97 -13.09 0.39
N LEU A 281 -6.39 -11.99 -0.25
CA LEU A 281 -6.33 -11.85 -1.70
C LEU A 281 -4.88 -11.92 -2.20
N THR A 282 -3.93 -11.25 -1.53
CA THR A 282 -2.51 -11.35 -1.89
C THR A 282 -2.01 -12.79 -1.76
N GLY A 283 -2.47 -13.51 -0.73
CA GLY A 283 -2.17 -14.93 -0.52
C GLY A 283 -2.74 -15.85 -1.61
N LEU A 284 -3.84 -15.45 -2.25
CA LEU A 284 -4.46 -16.07 -3.41
C LEU A 284 -3.88 -15.57 -4.75
N GLY A 285 -2.84 -14.76 -4.72
CA GLY A 285 -2.23 -14.18 -5.93
C GLY A 285 -3.10 -13.12 -6.61
N ILE A 286 -3.94 -12.40 -5.86
CA ILE A 286 -4.71 -11.25 -6.32
C ILE A 286 -4.20 -10.02 -5.56
N ILE A 287 -3.47 -9.14 -6.24
CA ILE A 287 -2.85 -7.97 -5.63
C ILE A 287 -3.66 -6.72 -5.97
N HIS A 288 -4.04 -5.95 -4.95
CA HIS A 288 -4.57 -4.61 -5.15
C HIS A 288 -3.42 -3.60 -5.22
N GLY A 289 -3.19 -2.99 -6.38
CA GLY A 289 -2.05 -2.11 -6.64
C GLY A 289 -2.20 -0.67 -6.12
N ALA A 290 -3.43 -0.19 -5.92
CA ALA A 290 -3.68 1.20 -5.49
C ALA A 290 -4.68 1.35 -4.33
N PRO A 291 -4.43 0.79 -3.13
CA PRO A 291 -5.35 0.95 -1.99
C PRO A 291 -5.58 2.42 -1.61
N VAL A 292 -4.53 3.23 -1.74
CA VAL A 292 -4.57 4.69 -1.77
C VAL A 292 -3.64 5.14 -2.90
N PRO A 293 -4.02 6.10 -3.76
CA PRO A 293 -3.13 6.63 -4.79
C PRO A 293 -2.08 7.54 -4.15
N LEU A 294 -0.91 6.98 -3.82
CA LEU A 294 0.21 7.66 -3.16
C LEU A 294 1.27 8.13 -4.17
N PHE A 295 1.89 9.28 -3.90
CA PHE A 295 2.88 9.89 -4.80
C PHE A 295 4.12 10.40 -4.04
N HIS A 296 5.29 10.35 -4.68
CA HIS A 296 6.52 11.04 -4.21
C HIS A 296 6.49 12.53 -4.53
N ASN A 297 6.03 12.86 -5.74
CA ASN A 297 5.86 14.21 -6.24
C ASN A 297 4.88 14.15 -7.41
N ARG A 298 3.76 14.88 -7.31
CA ARG A 298 2.72 14.92 -8.36
C ARG A 298 3.15 15.73 -9.59
N VAL A 299 4.10 16.64 -9.45
CA VAL A 299 4.59 17.55 -10.49
C VAL A 299 5.57 16.85 -11.44
N GLN A 300 6.46 16.02 -10.89
CA GLN A 300 7.52 15.36 -11.64
C GLN A 300 7.12 13.96 -12.17
N GLY A 301 5.86 13.57 -12.00
CA GLY A 301 5.34 12.26 -12.40
C GLY A 301 5.65 11.90 -13.86
N PRO A 302 5.43 12.78 -14.86
CA PRO A 302 5.68 12.47 -16.27
C PRO A 302 7.13 12.13 -16.63
N ARG A 303 8.13 12.54 -15.84
CA ARG A 303 9.56 12.31 -16.11
C ARG A 303 10.12 11.04 -15.50
N ARG A 304 9.38 10.38 -14.61
CA ARG A 304 9.88 9.25 -13.82
C ARG A 304 9.30 7.93 -14.33
N ASN A 305 10.12 6.89 -14.32
CA ASN A 305 9.70 5.51 -14.66
C ASN A 305 8.56 4.99 -13.76
N ASP A 306 8.35 5.60 -12.59
CA ASP A 306 7.28 5.28 -11.64
C ASP A 306 6.01 6.15 -11.83
N HIS A 307 5.98 7.02 -12.85
CA HIS A 307 4.93 8.02 -13.07
C HIS A 307 4.64 8.90 -11.83
N GLY A 308 5.60 9.03 -10.90
CA GLY A 308 5.47 9.74 -9.63
C GLY A 308 4.85 8.93 -8.50
N ALA A 309 4.50 7.66 -8.71
CA ALA A 309 3.96 6.77 -7.68
C ALA A 309 4.94 6.60 -6.51
N TYR A 310 4.39 6.49 -5.30
CA TYR A 310 5.20 6.34 -4.09
C TYR A 310 5.76 4.92 -3.94
N LEU A 311 7.08 4.80 -3.91
CA LEU A 311 7.84 3.58 -3.60
C LEU A 311 8.33 3.66 -2.16
N TRP A 312 7.60 3.01 -1.26
CA TRP A 312 7.81 3.12 0.19
C TRP A 312 9.18 2.59 0.63
N GLU A 313 9.78 1.65 -0.09
CA GLU A 313 11.11 1.10 0.22
C GLU A 313 12.21 2.16 0.11
N ARG A 314 11.96 3.26 -0.60
CA ARG A 314 12.91 4.37 -0.72
C ARG A 314 12.84 5.34 0.46
N GLY A 315 11.76 5.30 1.26
CA GLY A 315 11.59 6.18 2.41
C GLY A 315 11.66 7.67 2.06
N GLY A 316 11.31 8.06 0.83
CA GLY A 316 11.28 9.46 0.41
C GLY A 316 10.06 10.20 0.97
N ARG A 317 10.03 11.53 0.81
CA ARG A 317 8.85 12.36 1.10
C ARG A 317 7.57 11.76 0.52
N LEU A 318 6.53 11.67 1.36
CA LEU A 318 5.18 11.31 0.92
C LEU A 318 4.36 12.59 0.67
N ASP A 319 3.91 12.75 -0.57
CA ASP A 319 3.25 13.96 -1.01
C ASP A 319 1.77 14.01 -0.61
N GLN A 320 1.34 15.13 -0.01
CA GLN A 320 -0.06 15.41 0.29
C GLN A 320 -0.79 14.23 0.94
N TRP A 321 -0.17 13.63 1.96
CA TRP A 321 -0.58 12.33 2.50
C TRP A 321 -2.05 12.33 2.95
N LEU A 322 -2.49 13.44 3.58
CA LEU A 322 -3.83 13.60 4.11
C LEU A 322 -4.88 13.69 3.00
N TRP A 323 -4.56 14.38 1.90
CA TRP A 323 -5.43 14.53 0.74
C TRP A 323 -5.51 13.23 -0.07
N SER A 324 -4.39 12.52 -0.19
CA SER A 324 -4.31 11.22 -0.86
C SER A 324 -5.24 10.20 -0.17
N CYS A 325 -5.38 10.26 1.15
CA CYS A 325 -6.26 9.40 1.92
C CYS A 325 -7.75 9.76 1.82
N ARG A 326 -8.18 10.78 1.07
CA ARG A 326 -9.59 11.22 1.10
C ARG A 326 -10.58 10.18 0.60
N TYR A 327 -10.17 9.34 -0.35
CA TYR A 327 -11.01 8.33 -0.99
C TYR A 327 -10.24 7.02 -1.12
N PRO A 328 -9.96 6.30 -0.01
CA PRO A 328 -9.26 5.03 -0.10
C PRO A 328 -10.10 4.01 -0.88
N ASN A 329 -9.45 3.06 -1.54
CA ASN A 329 -10.08 1.96 -2.26
C ASN A 329 -10.46 0.81 -1.31
N PHE A 330 -10.83 1.13 -0.08
CA PHE A 330 -11.39 0.21 0.91
C PHE A 330 -12.24 0.94 1.95
N GLY A 331 -13.24 0.28 2.52
CA GLY A 331 -14.08 0.87 3.56
C GLY A 331 -15.06 -0.08 4.23
N CYS A 332 -16.20 0.45 4.65
CA CYS A 332 -17.17 -0.30 5.47
C CYS A 332 -17.71 -1.55 4.75
N SER A 333 -17.78 -1.53 3.41
CA SER A 333 -18.19 -2.69 2.60
C SER A 333 -17.07 -3.72 2.35
N GLY A 334 -15.80 -3.34 2.50
CA GLY A 334 -14.64 -4.12 2.05
C GLY A 334 -13.77 -3.34 1.05
N ILE A 335 -12.96 -4.07 0.27
CA ILE A 335 -12.09 -3.52 -0.78
C ILE A 335 -12.94 -3.04 -1.97
N ARG A 336 -12.48 -2.01 -2.69
CA ARG A 336 -13.19 -1.32 -3.77
C ARG A 336 -12.26 -1.04 -4.95
N ASP A 337 -12.83 -0.51 -6.03
CA ASP A 337 -12.10 -0.07 -7.22
C ASP A 337 -11.32 -1.22 -7.87
N PHE A 338 -12.07 -2.25 -8.24
CA PHE A 338 -11.58 -3.57 -8.64
C PHE A 338 -10.74 -3.54 -9.94
N GLU A 339 -10.73 -2.42 -10.68
CA GLU A 339 -9.83 -2.19 -11.82
C GLU A 339 -8.34 -2.21 -11.43
N HIS A 340 -8.03 -1.99 -10.15
CA HIS A 340 -6.68 -2.02 -9.59
C HIS A 340 -6.23 -3.40 -9.08
N PHE A 341 -7.02 -4.44 -9.31
CA PHE A 341 -6.58 -5.81 -9.06
C PHE A 341 -5.75 -6.36 -10.22
N GLU A 342 -4.69 -7.07 -9.85
CA GLU A 342 -3.80 -7.76 -10.77
C GLU A 342 -3.58 -9.20 -10.33
N VAL A 343 -3.47 -10.09 -11.31
CA VAL A 343 -3.11 -11.48 -11.07
C VAL A 343 -1.60 -11.53 -10.87
N TYR A 344 -1.18 -12.13 -9.75
CA TYR A 344 0.20 -12.31 -9.41
C TYR A 344 0.59 -13.78 -9.41
N ASN A 345 1.58 -14.12 -10.25
CA ASN A 345 2.19 -15.44 -10.31
C ASN A 345 3.71 -15.28 -10.20
N GLY A 346 4.31 -15.80 -9.12
CA GLY A 346 5.76 -15.76 -8.97
C GLY A 346 6.29 -15.70 -7.54
N PRO A 347 7.58 -15.34 -7.38
CA PRO A 347 8.25 -15.30 -6.08
C PRO A 347 7.71 -14.22 -5.15
N ALA A 348 7.39 -14.57 -3.91
CA ALA A 348 6.81 -13.68 -2.90
C ALA A 348 7.60 -12.37 -2.70
N LYS A 349 8.90 -12.36 -2.99
CA LYS A 349 9.73 -11.14 -3.03
C LYS A 349 9.11 -9.99 -3.84
N LYS A 350 8.41 -10.25 -4.95
CA LYS A 350 7.76 -9.15 -5.71
C LYS A 350 6.44 -8.71 -5.06
N ALA A 351 5.78 -9.59 -4.32
CA ALA A 351 4.59 -9.24 -3.54
C ALA A 351 4.94 -8.37 -2.33
N TYR A 352 6.14 -8.51 -1.76
CA TYR A 352 6.64 -7.71 -0.62
C TYR A 352 6.37 -6.19 -0.77
N SER A 353 6.73 -5.62 -1.92
CA SER A 353 6.48 -4.21 -2.24
C SER A 353 4.99 -3.85 -2.19
N SER A 354 4.14 -4.71 -2.75
CA SER A 354 2.69 -4.49 -2.77
C SER A 354 2.07 -4.65 -1.38
N MET A 355 2.54 -5.62 -0.59
CA MET A 355 2.12 -5.85 0.80
C MET A 355 2.45 -4.64 1.68
N GLY A 356 3.68 -4.12 1.56
CA GLY A 356 4.09 -2.91 2.27
C GLY A 356 3.26 -1.68 1.87
N ALA A 357 2.92 -1.52 0.58
CA ALA A 357 2.06 -0.44 0.12
C ALA A 357 0.62 -0.54 0.66
N GLN A 358 0.08 -1.76 0.76
CA GLN A 358 -1.24 -2.01 1.38
C GLN A 358 -1.24 -1.68 2.87
N LEU A 359 -0.23 -2.15 3.61
CA LEU A 359 -0.07 -1.86 5.04
C LEU A 359 0.12 -0.36 5.29
N LEU A 360 0.99 0.30 4.52
CA LEU A 360 1.20 1.74 4.57
C LEU A 360 -0.11 2.49 4.34
N SER A 361 -0.88 2.10 3.32
CA SER A 361 -2.18 2.71 3.01
C SER A 361 -3.17 2.61 4.17
N LEU A 362 -3.23 1.45 4.84
CA LEU A 362 -4.08 1.25 6.03
C LEU A 362 -3.66 2.19 7.18
N PHE A 363 -2.35 2.35 7.42
CA PHE A 363 -1.84 3.25 8.47
C PHE A 363 -2.02 4.73 8.16
N LEU A 364 -1.84 5.14 6.90
CA LEU A 364 -2.13 6.51 6.49
C LEU A 364 -3.61 6.85 6.64
N VAL A 365 -4.50 5.92 6.27
CA VAL A 365 -5.93 6.08 6.49
C VAL A 365 -6.24 6.14 8.00
N ALA A 366 -5.53 5.37 8.83
CA ALA A 366 -5.70 5.45 10.26
C ALA A 366 -5.30 6.80 10.86
N GLY A 367 -4.18 7.38 10.42
CA GLY A 367 -3.82 8.75 10.79
C GLY A 367 -4.85 9.78 10.29
N SER A 368 -5.35 9.58 9.08
CA SER A 368 -6.35 10.49 8.49
C SER A 368 -7.69 10.46 9.23
N TYR A 369 -8.09 9.32 9.81
CA TYR A 369 -9.32 9.22 10.62
C TYR A 369 -9.34 10.25 11.75
N PHE A 370 -8.23 10.40 12.48
CA PHE A 370 -8.13 11.38 13.56
C PHE A 370 -8.13 12.82 13.02
N ARG A 371 -7.38 13.08 11.94
CA ARG A 371 -7.34 14.40 11.28
C ARG A 371 -8.70 14.84 10.73
N MET A 372 -9.55 13.91 10.32
CA MET A 372 -10.85 14.24 9.72
C MET A 372 -11.92 14.63 10.75
N LYS A 373 -11.66 14.45 12.07
CA LYS A 373 -12.52 14.97 13.14
C LYS A 373 -12.67 16.50 13.05
N GLU A 374 -11.60 17.20 12.70
CA GLU A 374 -11.59 18.65 12.45
C GLU A 374 -11.02 18.95 11.07
N SER A 375 -11.67 18.45 10.01
CA SER A 375 -11.13 18.47 8.63
C SER A 375 -10.84 19.86 8.04
N ALA A 376 -11.30 20.93 8.70
CA ALA A 376 -11.02 22.32 8.30
C ALA A 376 -9.69 22.85 8.86
N ARG A 377 -9.10 22.21 9.89
CA ARG A 377 -7.85 22.62 10.51
C ARG A 377 -6.66 21.97 9.81
N VAL A 378 -6.18 22.64 8.76
CA VAL A 378 -5.03 22.24 7.96
C VAL A 378 -4.23 23.47 7.56
N GLY A 379 -2.90 23.39 7.62
CA GLY A 379 -1.98 24.44 7.19
C GLY A 379 -1.35 25.19 8.36
N PHE A 380 -1.42 26.52 8.32
CA PHE A 380 -0.85 27.39 9.34
C PHE A 380 -1.96 28.16 10.08
N GLU A 381 -1.74 28.40 11.37
CA GLU A 381 -2.53 29.33 12.17
C GLU A 381 -2.29 30.78 11.72
N ALA A 382 -3.13 31.71 12.17
CA ALA A 382 -3.03 33.13 11.78
C ALA A 382 -1.69 33.79 12.17
N ASP A 383 -0.99 33.24 13.16
CA ASP A 383 0.34 33.69 13.61
C ASP A 383 1.50 33.00 12.86
N GLY A 384 1.21 32.19 11.84
CA GLY A 384 2.19 31.48 11.03
C GLY A 384 2.71 30.17 11.63
N ARG A 385 2.25 29.75 12.82
CA ARG A 385 2.62 28.44 13.37
C ARG A 385 1.91 27.31 12.63
N PRO A 386 2.53 26.14 12.45
CA PRO A 386 1.84 24.96 11.94
C PRO A 386 0.62 24.62 12.78
N VAL A 387 -0.48 24.26 12.13
CA VAL A 387 -1.65 23.71 12.81
C VAL A 387 -1.24 22.44 13.57
N ASP A 388 -1.55 22.42 14.87
CA ASP A 388 -1.34 21.27 15.76
C ASP A 388 -2.68 20.71 16.22
N VAL A 389 -2.92 19.46 15.81
CA VAL A 389 -4.12 18.68 16.10
C VAL A 389 -3.76 17.32 16.71
N ARG A 390 -2.59 17.20 17.34
CA ARG A 390 -2.19 15.97 18.06
C ARG A 390 -3.22 15.54 19.10
N ALA A 391 -3.89 16.50 19.73
CA ALA A 391 -4.98 16.23 20.68
C ALA A 391 -6.18 15.47 20.09
N LEU A 392 -6.35 15.44 18.75
CA LEU A 392 -7.40 14.65 18.11
C LEU A 392 -7.11 13.15 18.13
N PHE A 393 -5.84 12.77 18.30
CA PHE A 393 -5.39 11.39 18.25
C PHE A 393 -5.55 10.71 19.60
N ASP A 394 -6.12 9.51 19.56
CA ASP A 394 -6.11 8.59 20.68
C ASP A 394 -4.95 7.60 20.47
N LYS A 395 -3.88 7.73 21.27
CA LYS A 395 -2.69 6.87 21.17
C LYS A 395 -3.03 5.40 21.41
N SER A 396 -3.92 5.11 22.35
CA SER A 396 -4.30 3.72 22.69
C SER A 396 -5.03 3.08 21.51
N LEU A 397 -6.03 3.76 20.95
CA LEU A 397 -6.74 3.29 19.77
C LEU A 397 -5.81 3.14 18.57
N LEU A 398 -4.90 4.09 18.33
CA LEU A 398 -3.95 3.99 17.22
C LEU A 398 -3.01 2.79 17.37
N SER A 399 -2.50 2.54 18.58
CA SER A 399 -1.69 1.35 18.87
C SER A 399 -2.49 0.04 18.65
N GLU A 400 -3.76 0.01 19.05
CA GLU A 400 -4.64 -1.13 18.81
C GLU A 400 -4.86 -1.36 17.31
N VAL A 401 -5.07 -0.29 16.53
CA VAL A 401 -5.21 -0.35 15.06
C VAL A 401 -3.93 -0.88 14.40
N ILE A 402 -2.75 -0.41 14.82
CA ILE A 402 -1.47 -0.87 14.27
C ILE A 402 -1.31 -2.38 14.47
N GLN A 403 -1.55 -2.88 15.68
CA GLN A 403 -1.49 -4.31 15.99
C GLN A 403 -2.56 -5.10 15.25
N GLY A 404 -3.79 -4.59 15.25
CA GLY A 404 -4.96 -5.20 14.62
C GLY A 404 -4.76 -5.39 13.13
N VAL A 405 -4.31 -4.34 12.43
CA VAL A 405 -4.00 -4.38 11.00
C VAL A 405 -2.96 -5.46 10.70
N PHE A 406 -1.83 -5.50 11.40
CA PHE A 406 -0.82 -6.53 11.17
C PHE A 406 -1.37 -7.93 11.41
N ARG A 407 -1.99 -8.19 12.57
CA ARG A 407 -2.46 -9.53 12.95
C ARG A 407 -3.49 -10.06 11.96
N HIS A 408 -4.40 -9.20 11.49
CA HIS A 408 -5.42 -9.58 10.53
C HIS A 408 -4.85 -9.75 9.12
N TYR A 409 -3.94 -8.87 8.69
CA TYR A 409 -3.24 -9.02 7.41
C TYR A 409 -2.45 -10.32 7.36
N TYR A 410 -1.65 -10.59 8.39
CA TYR A 410 -0.91 -11.84 8.55
C TYR A 410 -1.87 -13.03 8.52
N ARG A 411 -2.96 -13.01 9.30
CA ARG A 411 -3.93 -14.10 9.32
C ARG A 411 -4.57 -14.35 7.95
N GLY A 412 -4.90 -13.30 7.21
CA GLY A 412 -5.42 -13.42 5.85
C GLY A 412 -4.40 -14.07 4.91
N PHE A 413 -3.16 -13.59 4.92
CA PHE A 413 -2.11 -14.06 4.01
C PHE A 413 -1.58 -15.46 4.35
N VAL A 414 -1.31 -15.71 5.63
CA VAL A 414 -0.72 -16.93 6.18
C VAL A 414 -1.79 -17.98 6.53
N GLY A 415 -3.06 -17.61 6.63
CA GLY A 415 -4.15 -18.53 7.02
C GLY A 415 -4.10 -18.99 8.49
N LYS A 416 -3.19 -18.46 9.32
CA LYS A 416 -3.08 -18.72 10.76
C LYS A 416 -2.81 -17.43 11.51
N SER A 417 -3.20 -17.38 12.78
CA SER A 417 -2.89 -16.24 13.65
C SER A 417 -1.38 -16.13 13.93
N PHE A 418 -0.87 -14.91 13.97
CA PHE A 418 0.50 -14.66 14.43
C PHE A 418 0.58 -14.86 15.95
N THR A 419 1.56 -15.65 16.41
CA THR A 419 1.77 -15.98 17.83
C THR A 419 3.03 -15.35 18.42
N GLY A 420 3.86 -14.71 17.59
CA GLY A 420 5.08 -14.06 18.05
C GLY A 420 4.85 -12.68 18.69
N ILE A 421 5.96 -12.06 19.08
CA ILE A 421 6.01 -10.65 19.48
C ILE A 421 6.34 -9.82 18.23
N LEU A 422 5.71 -8.65 18.08
CA LEU A 422 6.07 -7.71 17.03
C LEU A 422 7.49 -7.19 17.29
N PRO A 423 8.44 -7.31 16.34
CA PRO A 423 9.83 -6.91 16.53
C PRO A 423 10.02 -5.39 16.33
N PHE A 424 9.07 -4.58 16.83
CA PHE A 424 9.16 -3.13 16.91
C PHE A 424 8.17 -2.62 17.96
N ASP A 425 8.45 -1.45 18.52
CA ASP A 425 7.60 -0.83 19.53
C ASP A 425 6.39 -0.13 18.88
N VAL A 426 5.22 -0.76 19.04
CA VAL A 426 3.93 -0.24 18.57
C VAL A 426 3.56 1.10 19.21
N SER A 427 3.84 1.26 20.51
CA SER A 427 3.52 2.48 21.25
C SER A 427 4.37 3.64 20.74
N HIS A 428 5.66 3.37 20.51
CA HIS A 428 6.56 4.34 19.91
C HIS A 428 6.14 4.71 18.47
N LEU A 429 5.80 3.73 17.63
CA LEU A 429 5.31 3.99 16.28
C LEU A 429 4.04 4.86 16.30
N ALA A 430 3.07 4.54 17.16
CA ALA A 430 1.86 5.34 17.31
C ALA A 430 2.18 6.79 17.71
N GLU A 431 3.13 6.98 18.63
CA GLU A 431 3.58 8.31 19.04
C GLU A 431 4.27 9.09 17.92
N ARG A 432 5.16 8.44 17.16
CA ARG A 432 5.80 9.06 15.98
C ARG A 432 4.76 9.42 14.92
N MET A 433 3.79 8.56 14.66
CA MET A 433 2.66 8.86 13.78
C MET A 433 1.87 10.07 14.27
N ILE A 434 1.52 10.16 15.56
CA ILE A 434 0.82 11.33 16.12
C ILE A 434 1.67 12.60 15.94
N ASN A 435 2.96 12.52 16.28
CA ASN A 435 3.84 13.67 16.23
C ASN A 435 3.98 14.24 14.83
N GLU A 436 4.10 13.41 13.79
CA GLU A 436 4.31 13.84 12.41
C GLU A 436 3.02 14.03 11.61
N MET A 437 1.97 13.23 11.85
CA MET A 437 0.68 13.37 11.17
C MET A 437 -0.23 14.38 11.84
N GLY A 438 -0.03 14.68 13.12
CA GLY A 438 -0.83 15.63 13.89
C GLY A 438 -0.38 17.08 13.79
N VAL A 439 0.75 17.37 13.13
CA VAL A 439 1.30 18.73 12.98
C VAL A 439 1.66 19.00 11.53
N ASP A 440 1.18 20.11 10.98
CA ASP A 440 1.39 20.48 9.58
C ASP A 440 2.76 21.12 9.34
N ARG A 441 3.85 20.43 9.70
CA ARG A 441 5.23 20.93 9.61
C ARG A 441 5.70 21.15 8.17
N HIS A 442 5.28 20.27 7.27
CA HIS A 442 5.75 20.24 5.89
C HIS A 442 4.59 20.60 4.96
N MET A 443 4.47 21.89 4.65
CA MET A 443 3.42 22.41 3.77
C MET A 443 3.89 22.74 2.37
N ASP A 444 5.20 22.79 2.16
CA ASP A 444 5.80 23.37 0.97
C ASP A 444 6.09 22.35 -0.14
N GLU A 445 5.73 22.74 -1.36
CA GLU A 445 6.14 22.15 -2.62
C GLU A 445 6.93 23.19 -3.42
N THR A 446 8.06 22.81 -4.00
CA THR A 446 8.88 23.69 -4.83
C THR A 446 8.78 23.28 -6.29
N LEU A 447 8.27 24.19 -7.13
CA LEU A 447 8.29 24.08 -8.58
C LEU A 447 9.62 24.65 -9.10
N ARG A 448 10.55 23.78 -9.49
CA ARG A 448 11.90 24.18 -9.91
C ARG A 448 11.90 24.86 -11.27
N VAL A 449 12.84 25.75 -11.53
CA VAL A 449 13.06 26.36 -12.87
C VAL A 449 13.13 25.30 -13.97
N ALA A 450 13.84 24.19 -13.73
CA ALA A 450 13.93 23.08 -14.68
C ALA A 450 12.58 22.38 -14.95
N ASP A 451 11.67 22.38 -13.98
CA ASP A 451 10.31 21.85 -14.15
C ASP A 451 9.46 22.85 -14.94
N GLN A 452 9.59 24.14 -14.64
CA GLN A 452 8.90 25.22 -15.35
C GLN A 452 9.25 25.28 -16.83
N GLN A 453 10.51 25.03 -17.20
CA GLN A 453 10.96 25.12 -18.60
C GLN A 453 10.32 24.09 -19.54
N GLU A 454 9.86 22.95 -19.02
CA GLU A 454 9.14 21.96 -19.82
C GLU A 454 7.64 22.25 -19.96
N MET A 455 7.14 23.27 -19.26
CA MET A 455 5.74 23.64 -19.30
C MET A 455 5.48 24.70 -20.36
N THR A 456 4.36 24.58 -21.07
CA THR A 456 3.81 25.70 -21.83
C THR A 456 3.40 26.83 -20.87
N GLU A 457 3.29 28.07 -21.36
CA GLU A 457 2.78 29.19 -20.55
C GLU A 457 1.39 28.89 -19.96
N SER A 458 0.51 28.27 -20.75
CA SER A 458 -0.81 27.86 -20.27
C SER A 458 -0.73 26.81 -19.17
N ALA A 459 0.09 25.77 -19.34
CA ALA A 459 0.27 24.74 -18.33
C ALA A 459 0.89 25.29 -17.05
N PHE A 460 1.82 26.26 -17.15
CA PHE A 460 2.40 26.95 -16.00
C PHE A 460 1.36 27.74 -15.21
N VAL A 461 0.53 28.53 -15.89
CA VAL A 461 -0.55 29.29 -15.23
C VAL A 461 -1.59 28.35 -14.62
N ASP A 462 -2.05 27.35 -15.36
CA ASP A 462 -3.02 26.36 -14.88
C ASP A 462 -2.49 25.62 -13.64
N PHE A 463 -1.21 25.25 -13.64
CA PHE A 463 -0.56 24.60 -12.50
C PHE A 463 -0.58 25.45 -11.23
N LEU A 464 -0.28 26.75 -11.35
CA LEU A 464 -0.31 27.69 -10.22
C LEU A 464 -1.73 27.88 -9.69
N LEU A 465 -2.70 28.01 -10.60
CA LEU A 465 -4.13 28.14 -10.25
C LEU A 465 -4.65 26.93 -9.49
N GLU A 466 -4.33 25.72 -9.95
CA GLU A 466 -4.71 24.46 -9.29
C GLU A 466 -4.18 24.36 -7.85
N ARG A 467 -3.11 25.09 -7.53
CA ARG A 467 -2.43 25.11 -6.23
C ARG A 467 -2.78 26.35 -5.40
N GLY A 468 -3.85 27.05 -5.78
CA GLY A 468 -4.42 28.15 -5.00
C GLY A 468 -3.79 29.52 -5.26
N VAL A 469 -2.91 29.66 -6.25
CA VAL A 469 -2.44 30.98 -6.68
C VAL A 469 -3.57 31.68 -7.43
N SER A 470 -3.86 32.94 -7.09
CA SER A 470 -4.91 33.70 -7.79
C SER A 470 -4.55 33.92 -9.26
N MET A 471 -5.55 34.01 -10.14
CA MET A 471 -5.35 34.24 -11.58
C MET A 471 -4.51 35.49 -11.88
N SER A 472 -4.72 36.58 -11.14
CA SER A 472 -3.93 37.81 -11.30
C SER A 472 -2.46 37.60 -10.93
N LYS A 473 -2.19 36.90 -9.82
CA LYS A 473 -0.84 36.59 -9.38
C LYS A 473 -0.16 35.60 -10.34
N ALA A 474 -0.86 34.53 -10.73
CA ALA A 474 -0.33 33.51 -11.65
C ALA A 474 0.09 34.09 -13.00
N LYS A 475 -0.73 34.97 -13.60
CA LYS A 475 -0.38 35.66 -14.86
C LYS A 475 0.74 36.69 -14.73
N GLY A 476 0.97 37.21 -13.51
CA GLY A 476 2.05 38.17 -13.24
C GLY A 476 3.40 37.52 -12.95
N MET A 477 3.44 36.22 -12.67
CA MET A 477 4.68 35.47 -12.42
C MET A 477 5.36 35.10 -13.74
N ARG A 478 6.68 35.26 -13.82
CA ARG A 478 7.45 34.88 -15.02
C ARG A 478 8.02 33.48 -14.87
N LYS A 479 7.72 32.64 -15.86
CA LYS A 479 8.26 31.28 -15.96
C LYS A 479 9.79 31.31 -16.09
N GLY A 480 10.47 30.51 -15.28
CA GLY A 480 11.93 30.34 -15.31
C GLY A 480 12.74 31.44 -14.63
N GLU A 481 12.12 32.43 -14.00
CA GLU A 481 12.81 33.50 -13.25
C GLU A 481 13.43 32.99 -11.95
N GLY A 482 12.82 31.99 -11.33
CA GLY A 482 13.31 31.36 -10.10
C GLY A 482 12.42 30.20 -9.67
N ASP A 483 12.86 29.47 -8.65
CA ASP A 483 12.06 28.41 -8.04
C ASP A 483 10.84 29.02 -7.33
N ILE A 484 9.68 28.37 -7.45
CA ILE A 484 8.43 28.85 -6.85
C ILE A 484 8.01 27.90 -5.73
N THR A 485 7.86 28.43 -4.52
CA THR A 485 7.34 27.69 -3.36
C THR A 485 5.82 27.86 -3.24
N LEU A 486 5.11 26.74 -3.16
CA LEU A 486 3.66 26.66 -3.04
C LEU A 486 3.28 25.87 -1.80
N GLN A 487 2.20 26.28 -1.13
CA GLN A 487 1.67 25.58 0.03
C GLN A 487 0.64 24.53 -0.42
N THR A 488 1.06 23.27 -0.52
CA THR A 488 0.21 22.18 -1.04
C THR A 488 0.04 21.02 -0.06
N GLY A 489 0.75 21.04 1.07
CA GLY A 489 0.73 19.96 2.06
C GLY A 489 -0.61 19.76 2.78
N PRO A 490 -0.61 18.95 3.85
CA PRO A 490 0.57 18.44 4.54
C PRO A 490 1.26 17.27 3.82
N HIS A 491 2.59 17.30 3.80
CA HIS A 491 3.47 16.21 3.35
C HIS A 491 4.04 15.47 4.58
N LEU A 492 4.55 14.25 4.39
CA LEU A 492 5.41 13.58 5.38
C LEU A 492 6.85 13.65 4.88
N GLY A 493 7.65 14.53 5.48
CA GLY A 493 8.98 14.91 5.02
C GLY A 493 9.00 16.23 4.24
N GLY A 494 10.11 16.97 4.35
CA GLY A 494 10.35 18.20 3.59
C GLY A 494 10.76 17.94 2.13
N PHE A 495 10.87 19.01 1.35
CA PHE A 495 11.38 18.93 -0.03
C PHE A 495 12.80 18.34 -0.06
N ASN A 496 13.03 17.35 -0.93
CA ASN A 496 14.28 16.55 -1.00
C ASN A 496 14.71 15.88 0.32
N GLN A 497 13.80 15.72 1.28
CA GLN A 497 14.09 15.02 2.54
C GLN A 497 13.45 13.63 2.54
N PRO A 498 13.96 12.70 3.37
CA PRO A 498 13.26 11.45 3.66
C PRO A 498 11.90 11.71 4.32
N ILE A 499 11.07 10.68 4.39
CA ILE A 499 9.84 10.69 5.16
C ILE A 499 10.15 11.02 6.64
N SER A 500 9.30 11.83 7.27
CA SER A 500 9.49 12.24 8.67
C SER A 500 9.17 11.14 9.70
N ILE A 501 8.59 10.02 9.25
CA ILE A 501 8.26 8.84 10.08
C ILE A 501 8.97 7.59 9.51
N PRO A 502 10.32 7.49 9.59
CA PRO A 502 11.03 6.30 9.13
C PRO A 502 10.57 5.01 9.83
N GLU A 503 10.10 5.11 11.08
CA GLU A 503 9.57 4.00 11.87
C GLU A 503 8.36 3.34 11.19
N LEU A 504 7.57 4.13 10.44
CA LEU A 504 6.44 3.61 9.67
C LEU A 504 6.91 2.74 8.49
N ILE A 505 8.00 3.14 7.83
CA ILE A 505 8.60 2.40 6.71
C ILE A 505 9.22 1.09 7.21
N GLU A 506 9.92 1.14 8.33
CA GLU A 506 10.50 -0.04 8.99
C GLU A 506 9.41 -1.03 9.43
N ALA A 507 8.33 -0.52 10.04
CA ALA A 507 7.21 -1.34 10.49
C ALA A 507 6.50 -2.03 9.32
N VAL A 508 6.16 -1.33 8.23
CA VAL A 508 5.47 -1.95 7.09
C VAL A 508 6.36 -2.99 6.40
N GLY A 509 7.67 -2.73 6.26
CA GLY A 509 8.62 -3.69 5.72
C GLY A 509 8.73 -4.93 6.60
N THR A 510 8.88 -4.74 7.90
CA THR A 510 8.96 -5.84 8.87
C THR A 510 7.68 -6.68 8.88
N MET A 511 6.50 -6.05 8.90
CA MET A 511 5.21 -6.74 8.85
C MET A 511 5.01 -7.55 7.56
N ALA A 512 5.39 -6.99 6.41
CA ALA A 512 5.33 -7.70 5.12
C ALA A 512 6.30 -8.89 5.09
N ALA A 513 7.54 -8.70 5.55
CA ALA A 513 8.53 -9.76 5.65
C ALA A 513 8.09 -10.90 6.58
N LEU A 514 7.54 -10.57 7.76
CA LEU A 514 6.99 -11.55 8.69
C LEU A 514 5.81 -12.32 8.09
N SER A 515 4.95 -11.67 7.30
CA SER A 515 3.83 -12.32 6.63
C SER A 515 4.31 -13.34 5.59
N ILE A 516 5.28 -12.95 4.74
CA ILE A 516 5.93 -13.86 3.78
C ILE A 516 6.60 -15.02 4.51
N TYR A 517 7.37 -14.72 5.54
CA TYR A 517 8.07 -15.71 6.34
C TYR A 517 7.11 -16.70 7.00
N GLY A 518 6.03 -16.20 7.61
CA GLY A 518 4.99 -17.02 8.23
C GLY A 518 4.37 -18.02 7.26
N LYS A 519 4.06 -17.57 6.04
CA LYS A 519 3.54 -18.45 4.99
C LYS A 519 4.58 -19.48 4.53
N TYR A 520 5.83 -19.05 4.34
CA TYR A 520 6.95 -19.95 4.02
C TYR A 520 7.11 -21.04 5.10
N ARG A 521 7.10 -20.68 6.39
CA ARG A 521 7.18 -21.64 7.51
C ARG A 521 6.03 -22.63 7.49
N ARG A 522 4.80 -22.15 7.32
CA ARG A 522 3.62 -23.00 7.26
C ARG A 522 3.74 -24.05 6.15
N GLU A 523 4.19 -23.65 4.96
CA GLU A 523 4.25 -24.52 3.78
C GLU A 523 5.46 -25.46 3.78
N ASN A 524 6.59 -25.07 4.38
CA ASN A 524 7.84 -25.83 4.30
C ASN A 524 8.29 -26.47 5.62
N LEU A 525 7.92 -25.89 6.78
CA LEU A 525 8.37 -26.36 8.10
C LEU A 525 7.30 -27.18 8.83
N GLU A 526 6.03 -26.77 8.74
CA GLU A 526 4.95 -27.37 9.53
C GLU A 526 4.29 -28.55 8.81
N MET A 527 4.16 -28.52 7.48
CA MET A 527 3.48 -29.58 6.72
C MET A 527 4.26 -30.91 6.65
N LYS A 528 5.57 -30.93 6.90
CA LYS A 528 6.36 -32.18 6.96
C LYS A 528 6.38 -32.86 8.33
N GLY A 529 5.95 -32.16 9.40
CA GLY A 529 5.84 -32.75 10.74
C GLY A 529 4.60 -33.64 10.94
N SER A 530 3.57 -33.49 10.09
CA SER A 530 2.32 -34.27 10.19
C SER A 530 2.31 -35.54 9.32
N ALA A 531 3.30 -35.74 8.46
CA ALA A 531 3.38 -36.93 7.59
C ALA A 531 3.94 -38.17 8.30
N TYR A 532 4.31 -38.07 9.59
CA TYR A 532 4.88 -39.17 10.39
C TYR A 532 3.92 -39.77 11.44
N VAL A 533 2.63 -39.39 11.45
CA VAL A 533 1.67 -39.90 12.46
C VAL A 533 0.56 -40.78 11.87
N ASN A 534 0.48 -40.96 10.55
CA ASN A 534 -0.50 -41.87 9.91
C ASN A 534 0.18 -43.06 9.20
N SER A 535 1.10 -43.72 9.89
CA SER A 535 1.53 -45.08 9.54
C SER A 535 1.75 -45.92 10.79
N ILE A 536 0.65 -46.18 11.52
CA ILE A 536 0.43 -47.40 12.30
C ILE A 536 -1.02 -47.83 12.01
#